data_AF-A0A7S1D965-F1
#
_entry.id   AF-A0A7S1D965-F1
#
_cell.length_a   1.000
_cell.length_b   1.000
_cell.length_c   1.000
_cell.angle_alpha   90.00
_cell.angle_beta   90.00
_cell.angle_gamma   90.00
#
_symmetry.space_group_name_H-M   'P 1'
#
loop_
_entity.id
_entity.type
_entity.pdbx_description
1 polymer ?
#
loop_
_entity_poly.entity_id
_entity_poly.type
_entity_poly.pdbx_seq_one_letter_code
_entity_poly.pdbx_strand_id
1 'polypeptide(L)'
;SSTTKTSGSSANSFVPFDSEPKAATGGRRRVRQTERLEQEKRQNQAVTGIVKELEKELNDGKNNLQNILSVIQKLLQQQQQSNNNNNLKSLTAGTPSSSSSSLSYRLAWVGSDEAICHIGTSQHKVPLARMQEVFLLLQGRNRLEVYEVISLLGPFPNIRNTLQGSCQTVNNKSGGGVWKITYDSMIDGTGKELLAGKEENVRWVDLQVCCADSNAIVAVVPNEDGSLRSNPLEDNGKHALVFVREDDLDTKLDKLRVL
;
A
#
# COMPACT_ATOMS: atom_id res chain seq x y z
N SER A 1 29.69 86.41 38.74
CA SER A 1 28.33 85.99 38.34
C SER A 1 28.21 86.12 36.83
N SER A 2 28.24 84.99 36.08
CA SER A 2 27.07 84.19 35.63
C SER A 2 26.33 84.90 34.46
N THR A 3 25.90 84.32 33.32
CA THR A 3 25.66 82.93 32.86
C THR A 3 25.25 82.98 31.35
N THR A 4 25.64 81.97 30.50
CA THR A 4 24.88 81.20 29.44
C THR A 4 23.94 81.89 28.38
N LYS A 5 23.60 81.40 27.16
CA LYS A 5 23.80 80.16 26.33
C LYS A 5 23.16 80.30 24.90
N THR A 6 23.72 79.59 23.89
CA THR A 6 23.15 78.81 22.73
C THR A 6 22.04 79.38 21.81
N SER A 7 22.16 79.47 20.47
CA SER A 7 22.41 78.52 19.33
C SER A 7 21.14 77.91 18.71
N GLY A 8 20.94 78.11 17.39
CA GLY A 8 19.93 77.43 16.56
C GLY A 8 20.50 76.96 15.22
N SER A 9 20.31 75.68 14.90
CA SER A 9 20.64 75.02 13.62
C SER A 9 19.50 74.02 13.33
N SER A 10 18.84 74.07 12.17
CA SER A 10 19.16 73.42 10.88
C SER A 10 18.23 72.24 10.57
N ALA A 11 17.45 72.44 9.50
CA ALA A 11 16.80 71.52 8.57
C ALA A 11 16.71 70.01 8.89
N ASN A 12 15.47 69.52 8.83
CA ASN A 12 15.07 68.12 8.78
C ASN A 12 15.65 67.39 7.55
N SER A 13 16.50 66.39 7.78
CA SER A 13 16.87 65.36 6.81
C SER A 13 16.08 64.09 7.12
N PHE A 14 15.22 63.67 6.19
CA PHE A 14 14.44 62.44 6.25
C PHE A 14 15.35 61.26 5.87
N VAL A 15 15.58 60.35 6.80
CA VAL A 15 16.35 59.12 6.58
C VAL A 15 15.37 58.04 6.10
N PRO A 16 15.53 57.44 4.91
CA PRO A 16 14.72 56.29 4.53
C PRO A 16 15.07 55.12 5.45
N PHE A 17 14.05 54.43 5.97
CA PHE A 17 14.25 53.18 6.69
C PHE A 17 14.99 52.18 5.79
N ASP A 18 16.15 51.71 6.26
CA ASP A 18 16.86 50.59 5.66
C ASP A 18 15.90 49.42 5.50
N SER A 19 15.55 49.13 4.25
CA SER A 19 14.84 47.92 3.88
C SER A 19 15.78 46.74 4.11
N GLU A 20 15.61 46.03 5.21
CA GLU A 20 16.22 44.72 5.40
C GLU A 20 15.96 43.85 4.17
N PRO A 21 16.97 43.14 3.63
CA PRO A 21 16.75 42.25 2.52
C PRO A 21 15.83 41.13 2.98
N LYS A 22 14.58 41.11 2.48
CA LYS A 22 13.66 39.97 2.59
C LYS A 22 14.36 38.74 2.02
N ALA A 23 14.96 37.95 2.90
CA ALA A 23 15.65 36.72 2.54
C ALA A 23 14.72 35.80 1.76
N ALA A 24 15.18 35.39 0.58
CA ALA A 24 14.49 34.53 -0.37
C ALA A 24 14.08 33.18 0.27
N THR A 25 12.89 33.14 0.86
CA THR A 25 12.32 31.95 1.52
C THR A 25 11.87 30.88 0.51
N GLY A 26 11.75 31.25 -0.78
CA GLY A 26 11.35 30.34 -1.86
C GLY A 26 12.42 29.31 -2.27
N GLY A 27 13.71 29.64 -2.15
CA GLY A 27 14.81 28.76 -2.56
C GLY A 27 14.94 27.51 -1.69
N ARG A 28 14.86 27.66 -0.36
CA ARG A 28 14.95 26.54 0.59
C ARG A 28 13.81 25.53 0.47
N ARG A 29 12.60 26.00 0.13
CA ARG A 29 11.42 25.14 -0.06
C ARG A 29 11.56 24.26 -1.30
N ARG A 30 12.08 24.82 -2.39
CA ARG A 30 12.29 24.09 -3.65
C ARG A 30 13.40 23.05 -3.51
N VAL A 31 14.52 23.39 -2.87
CA VAL A 31 15.64 22.45 -2.63
C VAL A 31 15.18 21.24 -1.80
N ARG A 32 14.47 21.49 -0.69
CA ARG A 32 13.93 20.43 0.18
C ARG A 32 12.91 19.52 -0.52
N GLN A 33 12.17 20.05 -1.49
CA GLN A 33 11.24 19.27 -2.29
C GLN A 33 11.97 18.36 -3.29
N THR A 34 13.01 18.85 -3.96
CA THR A 34 13.83 18.02 -4.85
C THR A 34 14.55 16.91 -4.09
N GLU A 35 15.12 17.21 -2.93
CA GLU A 35 15.78 16.21 -2.09
C GLU A 35 14.83 15.08 -1.66
N ARG A 36 13.59 15.43 -1.29
CA ARG A 36 12.56 14.45 -0.95
C ARG A 36 12.18 13.57 -2.15
N LEU A 37 11.99 14.16 -3.33
CA LEU A 37 11.66 13.42 -4.55
C LEU A 37 12.80 12.49 -4.97
N GLU A 38 14.06 12.91 -4.84
CA GLU A 38 15.21 12.07 -5.12
C GLU A 38 15.32 10.90 -4.12
N GLN A 39 15.04 11.16 -2.84
CA GLN A 39 15.01 10.12 -1.82
C GLN A 39 13.90 9.09 -2.09
N GLU A 40 12.68 9.55 -2.40
CA GLU A 40 11.55 8.69 -2.78
C GLU A 40 11.89 7.88 -4.04
N LYS A 41 12.54 8.49 -5.04
CA LYS A 41 12.98 7.79 -6.25
C LYS A 41 14.01 6.70 -5.97
N ARG A 42 15.02 6.97 -5.14
CA ARG A 42 16.04 5.98 -4.74
C ARG A 42 15.40 4.82 -3.96
N GLN A 43 14.47 5.13 -3.06
CA GLN A 43 13.72 4.13 -2.32
C GLN A 43 12.89 3.25 -3.26
N ASN A 44 12.13 3.86 -4.18
CA ASN A 44 11.32 3.12 -5.15
C ASN A 44 12.21 2.21 -6.00
N GLN A 45 13.36 2.69 -6.47
CA GLN A 45 14.31 1.87 -7.24
C GLN A 45 14.85 0.68 -6.43
N ALA A 46 15.15 0.87 -5.15
CA ALA A 46 15.60 -0.22 -4.27
C ALA A 46 14.49 -1.28 -4.09
N VAL A 47 13.26 -0.85 -3.81
CA VAL A 47 12.09 -1.75 -3.69
C VAL A 47 11.83 -2.47 -4.99
N THR A 48 11.83 -1.78 -6.14
CA THR A 48 11.67 -2.40 -7.46
C THR A 48 12.75 -3.45 -7.72
N GLY A 49 14.00 -3.22 -7.30
CA GLY A 49 15.07 -4.21 -7.40
C GLY A 49 14.78 -5.48 -6.61
N ILE A 50 14.32 -5.34 -5.36
CA ILE A 50 13.95 -6.47 -4.49
C ILE A 50 12.73 -7.22 -5.04
N VAL A 51 11.72 -6.50 -5.55
CA VAL A 51 10.54 -7.10 -6.17
C VAL A 51 10.92 -7.92 -7.40
N LYS A 52 11.82 -7.43 -8.26
CA LYS A 52 12.31 -8.21 -9.41
C LYS A 52 13.07 -9.46 -9.00
N GLU A 53 13.85 -9.38 -7.90
CA GLU A 53 14.49 -10.55 -7.31
C GLU A 53 13.44 -11.57 -6.85
N LEU A 54 12.37 -11.11 -6.18
CA LEU A 54 11.27 -11.96 -5.72
C LEU A 54 10.57 -12.64 -6.91
N GLU A 55 10.21 -11.89 -7.94
CA GLU A 55 9.56 -12.43 -9.13
C GLU A 55 10.44 -13.46 -9.85
N LYS A 56 11.76 -13.25 -9.87
CA LYS A 56 12.68 -14.24 -10.40
C LYS A 56 12.64 -15.53 -9.59
N GLU A 57 12.76 -15.46 -8.27
CA GLU A 57 12.72 -16.65 -7.40
C GLU A 57 11.38 -17.40 -7.49
N LEU A 58 10.26 -16.69 -7.69
CA LEU A 58 8.94 -17.29 -7.91
C LEU A 58 8.82 -17.97 -9.28
N ASN A 59 9.48 -17.46 -10.31
CA ASN A 59 9.42 -17.98 -11.68
C ASN A 59 10.47 -19.06 -11.99
N ASP A 60 11.56 -19.14 -11.22
CA ASP A 60 12.66 -20.09 -11.43
C ASP A 60 12.25 -21.56 -11.20
N GLY A 61 11.00 -21.83 -10.81
CA GLY A 61 10.37 -23.16 -10.76
C GLY A 61 10.90 -24.11 -9.67
N LYS A 62 11.97 -23.71 -8.97
CA LYS A 62 12.57 -24.45 -7.87
C LYS A 62 11.92 -24.16 -6.51
N ASN A 63 11.00 -23.18 -6.44
CA ASN A 63 10.21 -22.80 -5.26
C ASN A 63 10.98 -22.95 -3.93
N ASN A 64 12.19 -22.41 -3.88
CA ASN A 64 12.98 -22.48 -2.66
C ASN A 64 12.39 -21.49 -1.66
N LEU A 65 11.56 -22.02 -0.76
CA LEU A 65 10.87 -21.24 0.26
C LEU A 65 11.83 -20.36 1.06
N GLN A 66 13.03 -20.85 1.38
CA GLN A 66 14.02 -20.06 2.12
C GLN A 66 14.52 -18.85 1.34
N ASN A 67 14.70 -18.98 0.02
CA ASN A 67 15.07 -17.85 -0.82
C ASN A 67 13.94 -16.83 -0.85
N ILE A 68 12.70 -17.26 -1.08
CA ILE A 68 11.52 -16.38 -1.10
C ILE A 68 11.40 -15.61 0.22
N LEU A 69 11.47 -16.31 1.36
CA LEU A 69 11.43 -15.68 2.68
C LEU A 69 12.61 -14.73 2.90
N SER A 70 13.80 -15.05 2.39
CA SER A 70 14.96 -14.15 2.49
C SER A 70 14.74 -12.84 1.70
N VAL A 71 14.12 -12.91 0.52
CA VAL A 71 13.80 -11.72 -0.28
C VAL A 71 12.69 -10.90 0.37
N ILE A 72 11.66 -11.54 0.93
CA ILE A 72 10.63 -10.84 1.71
C ILE A 72 11.26 -10.16 2.93
N GLN A 73 12.20 -10.81 3.62
CA GLN A 73 12.90 -10.22 4.74
C GLN A 73 13.72 -8.98 4.32
N LYS A 74 14.37 -8.99 3.15
CA LYS A 74 15.04 -7.79 2.59
C LYS A 74 14.04 -6.66 2.37
N LEU A 75 12.85 -6.96 1.85
CA LEU A 75 11.79 -5.97 1.64
C LEU A 75 11.34 -5.34 2.97
N LEU A 76 11.16 -6.15 4.01
CA LEU A 76 10.81 -5.68 5.35
C LEU A 76 11.92 -4.80 5.96
N GLN A 77 13.19 -5.19 5.83
CA GLN A 77 14.33 -4.41 6.31
C GLN A 77 14.45 -3.05 5.59
N GLN A 78 14.23 -3.03 4.28
CA GLN A 78 14.25 -1.80 3.48
C GLN A 78 13.20 -0.79 3.97
N GLN A 79 12.02 -1.26 4.38
CA GLN A 79 10.97 -0.41 4.94
C GLN A 79 11.38 0.17 6.31
N GLN A 80 11.96 -0.64 7.19
CA GLN A 80 12.41 -0.19 8.51
C GLN A 80 13.46 0.93 8.41
N GLN A 81 14.37 0.85 7.44
CA GLN A 81 15.39 1.87 7.20
C GLN A 81 14.82 3.19 6.68
N SER A 82 13.64 3.16 6.04
CA SER A 82 13.04 4.34 5.42
C SER A 82 12.47 5.33 6.45
N ASN A 83 12.26 4.95 7.72
CA ASN A 83 11.60 5.79 8.75
C ASN A 83 10.20 6.34 8.35
N ASN A 84 9.69 5.96 7.18
CA ASN A 84 8.36 6.27 6.71
C ASN A 84 7.40 5.23 7.30
N ASN A 85 6.66 5.68 8.30
CA ASN A 85 5.48 5.00 8.81
C ASN A 85 4.61 4.55 7.63
N ASN A 86 4.46 3.23 7.43
CA ASN A 86 3.56 2.54 6.50
C ASN A 86 2.76 3.46 5.57
N ASN A 87 3.26 3.67 4.35
CA ASN A 87 2.65 4.53 3.32
C ASN A 87 1.27 4.02 2.83
N LEU A 88 0.72 2.97 3.45
CA LEU A 88 -0.58 2.42 3.10
C LEU A 88 -1.68 3.48 3.14
N LYS A 89 -1.69 4.38 4.14
CA LYS A 89 -2.68 5.47 4.21
C LYS A 89 -2.65 6.36 2.96
N SER A 90 -1.47 6.68 2.44
CA SER A 90 -1.35 7.46 1.21
C SER A 90 -1.77 6.66 -0.02
N LEU A 91 -1.47 5.36 -0.07
CA LEU A 91 -1.88 4.48 -1.17
C LEU A 91 -3.41 4.33 -1.22
N THR A 92 -4.08 4.12 -0.07
CA THR A 92 -5.52 3.91 0.02
C THR A 92 -6.32 5.21 -0.12
N ALA A 93 -5.78 6.34 0.32
CA ALA A 93 -6.42 7.64 0.12
C ALA A 93 -6.46 8.06 -1.36
N GLY A 94 -5.49 7.59 -2.15
CA GLY A 94 -5.30 7.99 -3.54
C GLY A 94 -4.67 9.39 -3.64
N THR A 95 -3.75 9.57 -4.58
CA THR A 95 -3.16 10.89 -4.85
C THR A 95 -4.13 11.70 -5.72
N PRO A 96 -4.51 12.94 -5.34
CA PRO A 96 -5.48 13.75 -6.09
C PRO A 96 -5.00 14.24 -7.47
N SER A 97 -3.81 13.84 -7.93
CA SER A 97 -3.16 14.39 -9.13
C SER A 97 -3.32 13.55 -10.40
N SER A 98 -3.82 12.31 -10.33
CA SER A 98 -4.08 11.48 -11.51
C SER A 98 -5.54 11.06 -11.49
N SER A 99 -6.33 11.61 -12.40
CA SER A 99 -7.76 11.38 -12.56
C SER A 99 -8.16 9.95 -12.99
N SER A 100 -7.30 8.95 -12.79
CA SER A 100 -7.52 7.58 -13.28
C SER A 100 -6.67 6.47 -12.65
N SER A 101 -5.68 6.71 -11.79
CA SER A 101 -4.78 5.62 -11.38
C SER A 101 -5.25 4.93 -10.11
N SER A 102 -6.24 4.05 -10.22
CA SER A 102 -6.38 2.95 -9.26
C SER A 102 -5.05 2.20 -9.21
N LEU A 103 -4.50 1.99 -8.02
CA LEU A 103 -3.29 1.20 -7.87
C LEU A 103 -3.68 -0.27 -7.81
N SER A 104 -3.24 -1.03 -8.79
CA SER A 104 -3.51 -2.46 -8.88
C SER A 104 -2.31 -3.24 -8.37
N TYR A 105 -2.59 -4.30 -7.61
CA TYR A 105 -1.61 -5.21 -7.09
C TYR A 105 -2.06 -6.64 -7.34
N ARG A 106 -1.10 -7.52 -7.64
CA ARG A 106 -1.29 -8.97 -7.74
C ARG A 106 -0.74 -9.64 -6.49
N LEU A 107 -1.45 -10.62 -5.96
CA LEU A 107 -0.96 -11.48 -4.90
C LEU A 107 0.15 -12.38 -5.48
N ALA A 108 1.41 -11.97 -5.29
CA ALA A 108 2.55 -12.66 -5.86
C ALA A 108 2.94 -13.91 -5.06
N TRP A 109 2.76 -13.86 -3.73
CA TRP A 109 3.06 -14.99 -2.86
C TRP A 109 2.15 -14.98 -1.63
N VAL A 110 1.80 -16.17 -1.18
CA VAL A 110 1.03 -16.41 0.05
C VAL A 110 1.62 -17.61 0.77
N GLY A 111 1.74 -17.52 2.09
CA GLY A 111 2.34 -18.59 2.89
C GLY A 111 1.44 -19.80 3.12
N SER A 112 0.13 -19.64 3.02
CA SER A 112 -0.83 -20.73 3.20
C SER A 112 -2.19 -20.46 2.56
N ASP A 113 -2.93 -21.55 2.37
CA ASP A 113 -4.30 -21.49 1.94
C ASP A 113 -5.21 -20.79 2.96
N GLU A 114 -4.95 -20.95 4.26
CA GLU A 114 -5.69 -20.23 5.30
C GLU A 114 -5.49 -18.71 5.21
N ALA A 115 -4.30 -18.24 4.84
CA ALA A 115 -4.04 -16.82 4.68
C ALA A 115 -4.81 -16.21 3.50
N ILE A 116 -4.96 -16.95 2.39
CA ILE A 116 -5.77 -16.49 1.25
C ILE A 116 -7.26 -16.47 1.60
N CYS A 117 -7.74 -17.47 2.35
CA CYS A 117 -9.11 -17.52 2.87
C CYS A 117 -9.45 -16.31 3.75
N HIS A 118 -8.47 -15.75 4.46
CA HIS A 118 -8.69 -14.59 5.34
C HIS A 118 -9.16 -13.35 4.56
N ILE A 119 -8.53 -13.08 3.41
CA ILE A 119 -8.87 -11.94 2.55
C ILE A 119 -9.98 -12.25 1.54
N GLY A 120 -10.17 -13.53 1.23
CA GLY A 120 -10.91 -14.01 0.09
C GLY A 120 -12.13 -14.87 0.41
N THR A 121 -12.95 -15.25 -0.57
CA THR A 121 -14.22 -15.99 -0.35
C THR A 121 -14.03 -17.44 0.06
N SER A 122 -12.81 -17.98 -0.01
CA SER A 122 -12.50 -19.40 0.22
C SER A 122 -13.16 -20.36 -0.77
N GLN A 123 -13.73 -19.87 -1.87
CA GLN A 123 -14.39 -20.71 -2.87
C GLN A 123 -13.43 -21.69 -3.57
N HIS A 124 -12.13 -21.40 -3.57
CA HIS A 124 -11.11 -22.32 -4.07
C HIS A 124 -10.96 -23.60 -3.22
N LYS A 125 -11.54 -23.66 -2.02
CA LYS A 125 -11.62 -24.88 -1.21
C LYS A 125 -12.74 -25.84 -1.65
N VAL A 126 -13.64 -25.39 -2.54
CA VAL A 126 -14.69 -26.24 -3.11
C VAL A 126 -14.02 -27.31 -3.99
N PRO A 127 -14.51 -28.57 -4.00
CA PRO A 127 -13.95 -29.60 -4.86
C PRO A 127 -13.86 -29.13 -6.31
N LEU A 128 -12.73 -29.47 -6.95
CA LEU A 128 -12.43 -29.13 -8.35
C LEU A 128 -12.18 -27.65 -8.65
N ALA A 129 -12.34 -26.75 -7.68
CA ALA A 129 -11.93 -25.35 -7.81
C ALA A 129 -10.46 -25.19 -7.42
N ARG A 130 -9.77 -24.26 -8.08
CA ARG A 130 -8.41 -23.85 -7.73
C ARG A 130 -8.29 -22.34 -7.83
N MET A 131 -7.67 -21.72 -6.83
CA MET A 131 -7.34 -20.30 -6.93
C MET A 131 -6.27 -20.14 -8.00
N GLN A 132 -6.55 -19.31 -8.99
CA GLN A 132 -5.63 -19.02 -10.08
C GLN A 132 -4.82 -17.77 -9.74
N GLU A 133 -5.50 -16.67 -9.46
CA GLU A 133 -4.90 -15.37 -9.17
C GLU A 133 -5.81 -14.55 -8.25
N VAL A 134 -5.19 -13.69 -7.43
CA VAL A 134 -5.91 -12.68 -6.64
C VAL A 134 -5.31 -11.31 -6.95
N PHE A 135 -6.16 -10.35 -7.27
CA PHE A 135 -5.77 -8.95 -7.46
C PHE A 135 -6.44 -8.07 -6.41
N LEU A 136 -5.72 -7.04 -5.98
CA LEU A 136 -6.15 -6.02 -5.05
C LEU A 136 -6.04 -4.67 -5.75
N LEU A 137 -7.15 -3.94 -5.84
CA LEU A 137 -7.23 -2.63 -6.45
C LEU A 137 -7.53 -1.59 -5.37
N LEU A 138 -6.65 -0.61 -5.23
CA LEU A 138 -6.87 0.56 -4.37
C LEU A 138 -7.42 1.69 -5.24
N GLN A 139 -8.72 1.98 -5.12
CA GLN A 139 -9.44 2.96 -5.96
C GLN A 139 -9.28 4.40 -5.45
N GLY A 140 -8.56 4.60 -4.36
CA GLY A 140 -8.50 5.88 -3.65
C GLY A 140 -9.75 6.11 -2.79
N ARG A 141 -9.77 7.23 -2.05
CA ARG A 141 -10.83 7.56 -1.08
C ARG A 141 -11.16 6.41 -0.13
N ASN A 142 -10.16 5.61 0.22
CA ASN A 142 -10.29 4.43 1.08
C ASN A 142 -11.25 3.36 0.53
N ARG A 143 -11.50 3.34 -0.79
CA ARG A 143 -12.23 2.29 -1.48
C ARG A 143 -11.26 1.27 -2.06
N LEU A 144 -11.66 0.01 -2.06
CA LEU A 144 -10.88 -1.08 -2.65
C LEU A 144 -11.78 -2.12 -3.30
N GLU A 145 -11.18 -2.87 -4.21
CA GLU A 145 -11.75 -4.07 -4.79
C GLU A 145 -10.74 -5.21 -4.73
N VAL A 146 -11.23 -6.42 -4.55
CA VAL A 146 -10.43 -7.64 -4.66
C VAL A 146 -11.05 -8.50 -5.76
N TYR A 147 -10.24 -8.88 -6.74
CA TYR A 147 -10.62 -9.85 -7.76
C TYR A 147 -10.06 -11.20 -7.40
N GLU A 148 -10.92 -12.19 -7.26
CA GLU A 148 -10.53 -13.59 -7.12
C GLU A 148 -10.82 -14.30 -8.42
N VAL A 149 -9.78 -14.86 -9.04
CA VAL A 149 -9.92 -15.67 -10.25
C VAL A 149 -9.73 -17.13 -9.87
N ILE A 150 -10.77 -17.93 -10.11
CA ILE A 150 -10.84 -19.34 -9.76
C ILE A 150 -10.96 -20.14 -11.04
N SER A 151 -10.08 -21.11 -11.23
CA SER A 151 -10.20 -22.11 -12.29
C SER A 151 -10.99 -23.32 -11.78
N LEU A 152 -11.85 -23.87 -12.64
CA LEU A 152 -12.56 -25.12 -12.37
C LEU A 152 -11.91 -26.23 -13.20
N LEU A 153 -11.72 -27.41 -12.60
CA LEU A 153 -11.19 -28.56 -13.34
C LEU A 153 -12.17 -28.98 -14.43
N GLY A 154 -11.74 -28.91 -15.69
CA GLY A 154 -12.54 -29.24 -16.86
C GLY A 154 -12.45 -28.15 -17.94
N PRO A 155 -13.26 -28.25 -19.01
CA PRO A 155 -13.29 -27.26 -20.09
C PRO A 155 -14.20 -26.08 -19.73
N PHE A 156 -14.06 -25.56 -18.50
CA PHE A 156 -14.88 -24.46 -18.01
C PHE A 156 -14.06 -23.17 -18.01
N PRO A 157 -14.67 -22.02 -18.37
CA PRO A 157 -14.00 -20.75 -18.27
C PRO A 157 -13.67 -20.45 -16.80
N ASN A 158 -12.62 -19.66 -16.59
CA ASN A 158 -12.29 -19.19 -15.25
C ASN A 158 -13.42 -18.28 -14.73
N ILE A 159 -13.71 -18.46 -13.44
CA ILE A 159 -14.69 -17.67 -12.71
C ILE A 159 -13.97 -16.51 -12.04
N ARG A 160 -14.54 -15.31 -12.12
CA ARG A 160 -14.05 -14.15 -11.40
C ARG A 160 -15.10 -13.65 -10.42
N ASN A 161 -14.75 -13.64 -9.14
CA ASN A 161 -15.51 -12.89 -8.13
C ASN A 161 -14.85 -11.53 -7.91
N THR A 162 -15.67 -10.52 -7.65
CA THR A 162 -15.22 -9.18 -7.30
C THR A 162 -15.79 -8.83 -5.93
N LEU A 163 -14.94 -8.74 -4.91
CA LEU A 163 -15.31 -8.22 -3.59
C LEU A 163 -15.07 -6.72 -3.58
N GLN A 164 -16.08 -5.92 -3.23
CA GLN A 164 -15.93 -4.47 -3.14
C GLN A 164 -16.11 -4.01 -1.71
N GLY A 165 -15.44 -2.92 -1.37
CA GLY A 165 -15.36 -2.52 0.00
C GLY A 165 -14.63 -1.22 0.29
N SER A 166 -14.32 -1.06 1.57
CA SER A 166 -13.57 0.08 2.10
C SER A 166 -12.43 -0.38 2.97
N CYS A 167 -11.45 0.48 3.19
CA CYS A 167 -10.40 0.20 4.15
C CYS A 167 -9.94 1.38 4.97
N GLN A 168 -9.41 1.08 6.14
CA GLN A 168 -8.87 2.08 7.05
C GLN A 168 -7.61 1.54 7.70
N THR A 169 -6.59 2.39 7.84
CA THR A 169 -5.39 2.04 8.60
C THR A 169 -5.50 2.59 10.02
N VAL A 170 -5.60 1.70 10.99
CA VAL A 170 -5.60 2.01 12.42
C VAL A 170 -4.18 1.85 12.94
N ASN A 171 -3.59 2.93 13.43
CA ASN A 171 -2.27 2.85 14.06
C ASN A 171 -2.47 2.31 15.48
N ASN A 172 -1.85 1.18 15.80
CA ASN A 172 -1.89 0.67 17.16
C ASN A 172 -0.80 1.34 18.00
N LYS A 173 -1.09 1.60 19.28
CA LYS A 173 -0.13 2.29 20.19
C LYS A 173 1.20 1.52 20.33
N SER A 174 1.19 0.23 20.02
CA SER A 174 2.34 -0.68 20.05
C SER A 174 3.22 -0.66 18.79
N GLY A 175 3.06 0.33 17.89
CA GLY A 175 3.97 0.55 16.76
C GLY A 175 3.66 -0.22 15.46
N GLY A 176 2.64 -1.10 15.46
CA GLY A 176 2.15 -1.79 14.26
C GLY A 176 0.87 -1.14 13.71
N GLY A 177 0.79 -0.99 12.37
CA GLY A 177 -0.42 -0.54 11.69
C GLY A 177 -1.33 -1.72 11.33
N VAL A 178 -2.60 -1.65 11.72
CA VAL A 178 -3.65 -2.59 11.31
C VAL A 178 -4.39 -2.00 10.11
N TRP A 179 -4.47 -2.77 9.04
CA TRP A 179 -5.31 -2.48 7.90
C TRP A 179 -6.63 -3.21 8.04
N LYS A 180 -7.68 -2.44 8.29
CA LYS A 180 -9.05 -2.93 8.37
C LYS A 180 -9.69 -2.81 7.01
N ILE A 181 -10.20 -3.91 6.49
CA ILE A 181 -10.92 -4.01 5.23
C ILE A 181 -12.36 -4.44 5.55
N THR A 182 -13.32 -3.79 4.90
CA THR A 182 -14.73 -4.11 5.01
C THR A 182 -15.27 -4.42 3.63
N TYR A 183 -15.86 -5.59 3.41
CA TYR A 183 -16.58 -5.90 2.18
C TYR A 183 -18.07 -5.75 2.40
N ASP A 184 -18.69 -4.84 1.63
CA ASP A 184 -20.11 -4.51 1.68
C ASP A 184 -20.89 -5.04 0.45
N SER A 185 -20.18 -5.40 -0.63
CA SER A 185 -20.75 -6.09 -1.78
C SER A 185 -19.80 -7.11 -2.42
N MET A 186 -20.38 -8.03 -3.19
CA MET A 186 -19.66 -8.99 -4.02
C MET A 186 -20.39 -9.19 -5.35
N ILE A 187 -19.66 -9.17 -6.46
CA ILE A 187 -20.16 -9.66 -7.75
C ILE A 187 -19.62 -11.07 -7.94
N ASP A 188 -20.50 -12.05 -8.07
CA ASP A 188 -20.11 -13.44 -8.25
C ASP A 188 -19.72 -13.75 -9.71
N GLY A 189 -19.23 -14.98 -9.92
CA GLY A 189 -18.89 -15.52 -11.23
C GLY A 189 -19.99 -15.48 -12.30
N THR A 190 -21.26 -15.32 -11.90
CA THR A 190 -22.40 -15.21 -12.81
C THR A 190 -22.70 -13.76 -13.21
N GLY A 191 -22.00 -12.80 -12.60
CA GLY A 191 -22.26 -11.36 -12.75
C GLY A 191 -23.35 -10.85 -11.83
N LYS A 192 -23.85 -11.67 -10.90
CA LYS A 192 -24.86 -11.24 -9.94
C LYS A 192 -24.20 -10.50 -8.78
N GLU A 193 -24.72 -9.32 -8.47
CA GLU A 193 -24.31 -8.55 -7.31
C GLU A 193 -25.05 -9.01 -6.05
N LEU A 194 -24.28 -9.26 -4.99
CA LEU A 194 -24.72 -9.62 -3.67
C LEU A 194 -24.32 -8.49 -2.73
N LEU A 195 -25.31 -7.75 -2.23
CA LEU A 195 -25.12 -6.71 -1.23
C LEU A 195 -25.24 -7.32 0.17
N ALA A 196 -24.43 -6.84 1.12
CA ALA A 196 -24.57 -7.23 2.52
C ALA A 196 -25.99 -6.95 3.05
N GLY A 197 -26.58 -5.81 2.65
CA GLY A 197 -27.94 -5.37 3.00
C GLY A 197 -28.11 -4.94 4.46
N LYS A 198 -27.49 -5.66 5.40
CA LYS A 198 -27.43 -5.39 6.83
C LYS A 198 -25.98 -5.43 7.32
N GLU A 199 -25.69 -4.72 8.41
CA GLU A 199 -24.35 -4.66 9.00
C GLU A 199 -23.81 -6.04 9.44
N GLU A 200 -24.68 -6.95 9.87
CA GLU A 200 -24.32 -8.32 10.27
C GLU A 200 -23.72 -9.17 9.13
N ASN A 201 -24.03 -8.81 7.88
CA ASN A 201 -23.52 -9.49 6.69
C ASN A 201 -22.27 -8.82 6.11
N VAL A 202 -21.84 -7.69 6.67
CA VAL A 202 -20.61 -7.01 6.26
C VAL A 202 -19.43 -7.85 6.75
N ARG A 203 -18.54 -8.22 5.82
CA ARG A 203 -17.35 -8.98 6.17
C ARG A 203 -16.23 -8.04 6.58
N TRP A 204 -15.66 -8.29 7.75
CA TRP A 204 -14.53 -7.56 8.29
C TRP A 204 -13.25 -8.39 8.15
N VAL A 205 -12.18 -7.77 7.70
CA VAL A 205 -10.87 -8.40 7.53
C VAL A 205 -9.82 -7.47 8.10
N ASP A 206 -9.14 -7.93 9.15
CA ASP A 206 -8.03 -7.21 9.77
C ASP A 206 -6.70 -7.82 9.33
N LEU A 207 -5.76 -6.99 8.90
CA LEU A 207 -4.41 -7.37 8.47
C LEU A 207 -3.37 -6.53 9.18
N GLN A 208 -2.28 -7.14 9.64
CA GLN A 208 -1.10 -6.42 10.10
C GLN A 208 -0.26 -6.01 8.90
N VAL A 209 0.04 -4.72 8.75
CA VAL A 209 0.84 -4.21 7.63
C VAL A 209 2.29 -4.11 8.06
N CYS A 210 3.14 -4.91 7.44
CA CYS A 210 4.56 -4.98 7.75
C CYS A 210 5.38 -4.13 6.77
N CYS A 211 4.94 -4.04 5.53
CA CYS A 211 5.52 -3.15 4.52
C CYS A 211 4.41 -2.62 3.60
N ALA A 212 4.47 -1.33 3.28
CA ALA A 212 3.59 -0.73 2.28
C ALA A 212 4.36 0.32 1.49
N ASP A 213 4.58 0.02 0.21
CA ASP A 213 5.22 0.86 -0.78
C ASP A 213 4.35 0.94 -2.04
N SER A 214 4.62 1.91 -2.90
CA SER A 214 4.00 2.01 -4.22
C SER A 214 4.12 0.71 -5.04
N ASN A 215 5.20 -0.05 -4.89
CA ASN A 215 5.47 -1.25 -5.69
C ASN A 215 5.11 -2.57 -5.00
N ALA A 216 4.97 -2.58 -3.68
CA ALA A 216 4.71 -3.81 -2.93
C ALA A 216 4.01 -3.55 -1.59
N ILE A 217 3.13 -4.47 -1.21
CA ILE A 217 2.48 -4.49 0.10
C ILE A 217 2.73 -5.87 0.72
N VAL A 218 3.28 -5.90 1.93
CA VAL A 218 3.40 -7.11 2.75
C VAL A 218 2.48 -6.97 3.94
N ALA A 219 1.48 -7.83 3.96
CA ALA A 219 0.50 -7.93 5.03
C ALA A 219 0.57 -9.31 5.67
N VAL A 220 0.16 -9.41 6.93
CA VAL A 220 0.15 -10.66 7.69
C VAL A 220 -1.19 -10.81 8.38
N VAL A 221 -1.75 -12.01 8.34
CA VAL A 221 -2.94 -12.36 9.10
C VAL A 221 -2.62 -12.33 10.60
N PRO A 222 -3.36 -11.57 11.42
CA PRO A 222 -3.15 -11.54 12.87
C PRO A 222 -3.25 -12.92 13.54
N ASN A 223 -2.94 -12.97 14.83
CA ASN A 223 -3.21 -14.16 15.64
C ASN A 223 -4.72 -14.38 15.82
N GLU A 224 -5.11 -15.59 16.23
CA GLU A 224 -6.53 -15.95 16.44
C GLU A 224 -7.21 -15.10 17.52
N ASP A 225 -6.43 -14.60 18.48
CA ASP A 225 -6.89 -13.66 19.53
C ASP A 225 -6.97 -12.20 19.05
N GLY A 226 -6.67 -11.95 17.76
CA GLY A 226 -6.61 -10.62 17.15
C GLY A 226 -5.35 -9.82 17.49
N SER A 227 -4.40 -10.41 18.23
CA SER A 227 -3.13 -9.76 18.53
C SER A 227 -2.21 -9.69 17.30
N LEU A 228 -1.33 -8.69 17.28
CA LEU A 228 -0.33 -8.55 16.22
C LEU A 228 0.78 -9.59 16.43
N ARG A 229 1.26 -10.15 15.31
CA ARG A 229 2.39 -11.06 15.30
C ARG A 229 3.68 -10.28 15.55
N SER A 230 4.53 -10.84 16.40
CA SER A 230 5.83 -10.25 16.75
C SER A 230 6.82 -10.41 15.59
N ASN A 231 6.77 -11.54 14.88
CA ASN A 231 7.55 -11.81 13.68
C ASN A 231 6.61 -12.09 12.49
N PRO A 232 6.64 -11.28 11.43
CA PRO A 232 5.77 -11.47 10.27
C PRO A 232 6.09 -12.73 9.43
N LEU A 233 7.29 -13.29 9.58
CA LEU A 233 7.73 -14.49 8.86
C LEU A 233 7.82 -15.74 9.75
N GLU A 234 7.17 -15.72 10.92
CA GLU A 234 7.03 -16.93 11.74
C GLU A 234 6.29 -18.04 10.97
N ASP A 235 6.50 -19.29 11.41
CA ASP A 235 5.94 -20.49 10.76
C ASP A 235 6.25 -20.56 9.25
N ASN A 236 7.47 -20.17 8.86
CA ASN A 236 7.90 -20.07 7.46
C ASN A 236 7.02 -19.13 6.63
N GLY A 237 6.52 -18.06 7.24
CA GLY A 237 5.68 -17.05 6.60
C GLY A 237 4.27 -17.53 6.29
N LYS A 238 3.76 -18.59 6.95
CA LYS A 238 2.43 -19.18 6.73
C LYS A 238 1.31 -18.14 6.65
N HIS A 239 1.42 -17.06 7.40
CA HIS A 239 0.39 -16.02 7.55
C HIS A 239 0.62 -14.78 6.67
N ALA A 240 1.71 -14.75 5.90
CA ALA A 240 2.08 -13.60 5.10
C ALA A 240 1.42 -13.61 3.71
N LEU A 241 1.04 -12.42 3.27
CA LEU A 241 0.43 -12.08 1.99
C LEU A 241 1.33 -11.02 1.35
N VAL A 242 1.87 -11.33 0.17
CA VAL A 242 2.78 -10.45 -0.56
C VAL A 242 2.13 -10.01 -1.85
N PHE A 243 1.77 -8.75 -1.91
CA PHE A 243 1.20 -8.10 -3.07
C PHE A 243 2.28 -7.30 -3.81
N VAL A 244 2.35 -7.46 -5.11
CA VAL A 244 3.26 -6.73 -6.00
C VAL A 244 2.43 -5.90 -6.97
N ARG A 245 2.88 -4.67 -7.25
CA ARG A 245 2.18 -3.77 -8.17
C ARG A 245 2.06 -4.39 -9.56
N GLU A 246 0.87 -4.28 -10.14
CA GLU A 246 0.54 -4.72 -11.49
C GLU A 246 0.12 -3.50 -12.31
N ASP A 247 0.94 -3.09 -13.27
CA ASP A 247 0.67 -1.91 -14.09
C ASP A 247 -0.29 -2.22 -15.25
N ASP A 248 -0.40 -3.49 -15.67
CA ASP A 248 -1.22 -3.93 -16.81
C ASP A 248 -2.24 -5.00 -16.39
N LEU A 249 -3.15 -4.61 -15.49
CA LEU A 249 -4.18 -5.48 -14.93
C LEU A 249 -5.12 -6.02 -16.01
N ASP A 250 -5.54 -5.19 -16.96
CA ASP A 250 -6.52 -5.57 -17.98
C ASP A 250 -5.98 -6.70 -18.86
N THR A 251 -4.74 -6.57 -19.34
CA THR A 251 -4.10 -7.63 -20.14
C THR A 251 -3.93 -8.93 -19.33
N LYS A 252 -3.67 -8.83 -18.02
CA LYS A 252 -3.59 -10.01 -17.15
C LYS A 252 -4.95 -10.67 -16.99
N LEU A 253 -6.00 -9.91 -16.73
CA LEU A 253 -7.36 -10.42 -16.62
C LEU A 253 -7.85 -11.04 -17.93
N ASP A 254 -7.52 -10.45 -19.08
CA ASP A 254 -7.89 -10.98 -20.38
C ASP A 254 -7.20 -12.32 -20.68
N LYS A 255 -5.93 -12.49 -20.27
CA LYS A 255 -5.25 -13.79 -20.35
C LYS A 255 -5.89 -14.87 -19.46
N LEU A 256 -6.52 -14.45 -18.37
CA LEU A 256 -7.20 -15.33 -17.44
C LEU A 256 -8.66 -15.62 -17.84
N ARG A 257 -9.24 -14.87 -18.78
CA ARG A 257 -10.51 -15.22 -19.42
C ARG A 257 -10.24 -16.36 -20.41
N VAL A 258 -10.04 -17.56 -19.88
CA VAL A 258 -9.98 -18.77 -20.71
C VAL A 258 -11.36 -18.93 -21.37
N LEU A 259 -11.40 -18.83 -22.71
CA LEU A 259 -12.59 -19.04 -23.54
C LEU A 259 -12.92 -20.52 -23.69
#